data_AF-A0A359HH48-F1
#
_entry.id   AF-A0A359HH48-F1
#
_cell.length_a   1.000
_cell.length_b   1.000
_cell.length_c   1.000
_cell.angle_alpha   90.00
_cell.angle_beta   90.00
_cell.angle_gamma   90.00
#
_symmetry.space_group_name_H-M   'P 1'
#
loop_
_entity.id
_entity.type
_entity.pdbx_description
1 polymer ?
#
loop_
_entity_poly.entity_id
_entity_poly.type
_entity_poly.pdbx_seq_one_letter_code
_entity_poly.pdbx_strand_id
1 'polypeptide(L)'
;MIDKERIKQRSKRMRPVFVPLILYIGLLVVAVSWAPQLEGSPWGYVVALLPMIPGFFIAYGIVRMTAQIDEMERRILLEAAAFGFIFTMILLLSFALLGLVGVPQPSNTWVVFIMSMLLVIGKLWGNWRYR
;
A
#
# COMPACT_ATOMS: atom_id res chain seq x y z
N MET A 1 -1.97 -7.54 -30.38
CA MET A 1 -3.46 -7.54 -30.28
C MET A 1 -3.81 -7.76 -28.81
N ILE A 2 -4.37 -6.77 -28.12
CA ILE A 2 -4.68 -6.87 -26.68
C ILE A 2 -5.91 -7.78 -26.53
N ASP A 3 -5.70 -8.95 -25.94
CA ASP A 3 -6.72 -9.97 -25.74
C ASP A 3 -7.73 -9.51 -24.67
N LYS A 4 -8.93 -9.11 -25.12
CA LYS A 4 -10.00 -8.57 -24.28
C LYS A 4 -10.48 -9.59 -23.23
N GLU A 5 -10.35 -10.89 -23.50
CA GLU A 5 -10.73 -11.96 -22.56
C GLU A 5 -9.79 -12.00 -21.35
N ARG A 6 -8.49 -11.81 -21.55
CA ARG A 6 -7.49 -11.72 -20.46
C ARG A 6 -7.76 -10.54 -19.52
N ILE A 7 -8.18 -9.39 -20.07
CA ILE A 7 -8.52 -8.20 -19.27
C ILE A 7 -9.79 -8.44 -18.44
N LYS A 8 -10.81 -9.06 -19.03
CA LYS A 8 -12.08 -9.36 -18.36
C LYS A 8 -11.89 -10.37 -17.21
N GLN A 9 -11.05 -11.39 -17.39
CA GLN A 9 -10.69 -12.34 -16.33
C GLN A 9 -9.89 -11.68 -15.19
N ARG A 10 -8.92 -10.80 -15.50
CA ARG A 10 -8.18 -10.01 -14.49
C ARG A 10 -9.12 -9.13 -13.67
N SER A 11 -10.06 -8.43 -14.30
CA SER A 11 -11.06 -7.60 -13.63
C SER A 11 -11.97 -8.41 -12.70
N LYS A 12 -12.45 -9.58 -13.14
CA LYS A 12 -13.28 -10.47 -12.31
C LYS A 12 -12.54 -10.94 -11.05
N ARG A 13 -11.22 -11.14 -11.15
CA ARG A 13 -10.36 -11.54 -10.03
C ARG A 13 -10.08 -10.38 -9.04
N MET A 14 -10.18 -9.12 -9.48
CA MET A 14 -10.02 -7.92 -8.63
C MET A 14 -11.29 -7.56 -7.84
N ARG A 15 -12.47 -8.01 -8.29
CA ARG A 15 -13.77 -7.77 -7.62
C ARG A 15 -13.77 -7.89 -6.09
N PRO A 16 -13.12 -8.89 -5.46
CA PRO A 16 -13.15 -9.06 -4.01
C PRO A 16 -12.44 -7.95 -3.25
N VAL A 17 -11.53 -7.19 -3.88
CA VAL A 17 -10.77 -6.11 -3.23
C VAL A 17 -11.52 -4.77 -3.30
N PHE A 18 -12.46 -4.61 -4.23
CA PHE A 18 -13.20 -3.35 -4.37
C PHE A 18 -14.11 -3.04 -3.17
N VAL A 19 -14.84 -4.05 -2.66
CA VAL A 19 -15.70 -3.87 -1.49
C VAL A 19 -14.90 -3.41 -0.27
N PRO A 20 -13.82 -4.10 0.16
CA PRO A 20 -13.02 -3.63 1.29
C PRO A 20 -12.28 -2.33 0.99
N LEU A 21 -11.94 -2.01 -0.27
CA LEU A 21 -11.39 -0.71 -0.64
C LEU A 21 -12.39 0.44 -0.42
N ILE A 22 -13.64 0.28 -0.84
CA ILE A 22 -14.69 1.29 -0.64
C ILE A 22 -14.94 1.47 0.86
N LEU A 23 -15.03 0.37 1.61
CA LEU A 23 -15.15 0.41 3.07
C LEU A 23 -13.95 1.11 3.71
N TYR A 24 -12.73 0.78 3.30
CA TYR A 24 -11.51 1.42 3.79
C TYR A 24 -11.55 2.93 3.60
N ILE A 25 -11.88 3.40 2.39
CA ILE A 25 -11.95 4.84 2.10
C ILE A 25 -13.03 5.51 2.96
N GLY A 26 -14.22 4.91 3.05
CA GLY A 26 -15.32 5.45 3.86
C GLY A 26 -14.95 5.55 5.34
N LEU A 27 -14.39 4.48 5.92
CA LEU A 27 -13.95 4.47 7.31
C LEU A 27 -12.77 5.42 7.55
N LEU A 28 -11.87 5.58 6.57
CA LEU A 28 -10.74 6.51 6.67
C LEU A 28 -11.22 7.96 6.72
N VAL A 29 -12.25 8.33 5.94
CA VAL A 29 -12.89 9.65 6.03
C VAL A 29 -13.51 9.86 7.41
N VAL A 30 -14.20 8.85 7.94
CA VAL A 30 -14.75 8.91 9.32
C VAL A 30 -13.61 9.09 10.33
N ALA A 31 -12.54 8.31 10.23
CA ALA A 31 -11.41 8.40 11.16
C ALA A 31 -10.77 9.79 11.15
N VAL A 32 -10.46 10.34 9.97
CA VAL A 32 -9.82 11.65 9.84
C VAL A 32 -10.71 12.79 10.31
N SER A 33 -12.03 12.71 10.10
CA SER A 33 -12.97 13.78 10.48
C SER A 33 -13.39 13.74 11.96
N TRP A 34 -13.51 12.54 12.55
CA TRP A 34 -14.11 12.33 13.86
C TRP A 34 -13.11 11.97 14.97
N ALA A 35 -12.01 11.26 14.66
CA ALA A 35 -11.03 10.90 15.70
C ALA A 35 -10.43 12.11 16.43
N PRO A 36 -10.11 13.24 15.78
CA PRO A 36 -9.61 14.43 16.47
C PRO A 36 -10.63 15.05 17.44
N GLN A 37 -11.93 14.85 17.19
CA GLN A 37 -13.00 15.38 18.05
C GLN A 37 -13.18 14.58 19.35
N LEU A 38 -12.62 13.37 19.39
CA LEU A 38 -12.69 12.43 20.52
C LEU A 38 -11.38 12.42 21.32
N GLU A 39 -10.56 13.46 21.18
CA GLU A 39 -9.29 13.58 21.89
C GLU A 39 -9.51 13.49 23.42
N GLY A 40 -8.73 12.64 24.09
CA GLY A 40 -8.89 12.34 25.52
C GLY A 40 -9.89 11.22 25.86
N SER A 41 -10.66 10.73 24.89
CA SER A 41 -11.56 9.59 25.05
C SER A 41 -10.95 8.29 24.51
N PRO A 42 -11.13 7.13 25.18
CA PRO A 42 -10.75 5.83 24.62
C PRO A 42 -11.36 5.53 23.24
N TRP A 43 -12.52 6.12 22.95
CA TRP A 43 -13.20 5.99 21.66
C TRP A 43 -12.43 6.61 20.49
N GLY A 44 -11.56 7.60 20.74
CA GLY A 44 -10.69 8.17 19.71
C GLY A 44 -9.78 7.12 19.08
N TYR A 45 -9.20 6.22 19.90
CA TYR A 45 -8.37 5.13 19.40
C TYR A 45 -9.16 4.12 18.58
N VAL A 46 -10.39 3.79 19.01
CA VAL A 46 -11.27 2.85 18.30
C VAL A 46 -11.60 3.39 16.91
N VAL A 47 -12.01 4.67 16.83
CA VAL A 47 -12.36 5.32 15.56
C VAL A 47 -11.12 5.47 14.66
N ALA A 48 -9.96 5.81 15.22
CA ALA A 48 -8.72 5.95 14.46
C ALA A 48 -8.24 4.62 13.83
N LEU A 49 -8.45 3.48 14.50
CA LEU A 49 -8.01 2.16 14.03
C LEU A 49 -9.05 1.41 13.20
N LEU A 50 -10.30 1.87 13.20
CA LEU A 50 -11.41 1.26 12.46
C LEU A 50 -11.12 1.00 10.96
N PRO A 51 -10.43 1.89 10.22
CA PRO A 51 -10.07 1.64 8.82
C PRO A 51 -9.10 0.47 8.64
N MET A 52 -8.39 0.04 9.68
CA MET A 52 -7.43 -1.07 9.55
C MET A 52 -8.13 -2.40 9.29
N ILE A 53 -9.38 -2.58 9.75
CA ILE A 53 -10.17 -3.79 9.52
C ILE A 53 -10.34 -4.06 8.00
N PRO A 54 -10.95 -3.17 7.19
CA PRO A 54 -10.98 -3.34 5.74
C PRO A 54 -9.58 -3.33 5.11
N GLY A 55 -8.61 -2.63 5.71
CA GLY A 55 -7.21 -2.68 5.30
C GLY A 55 -6.62 -4.11 5.29
N PHE A 56 -6.90 -4.91 6.32
CA PHE A 56 -6.49 -6.32 6.36
C PHE A 56 -7.13 -7.15 5.25
N PHE A 57 -8.40 -6.92 4.93
CA PHE A 57 -9.07 -7.60 3.82
C PHE A 57 -8.49 -7.22 2.45
N ILE A 58 -8.10 -5.95 2.27
CA ILE A 58 -7.38 -5.50 1.06
C ILE A 58 -6.04 -6.23 0.96
N ALA A 59 -5.25 -6.23 2.04
CA ALA A 59 -3.95 -6.88 2.08
C ALA A 59 -4.06 -8.38 1.77
N TYR A 60 -4.99 -9.07 2.42
CA TYR A 60 -5.28 -10.48 2.17
C TYR A 60 -5.70 -10.73 0.71
N GLY A 61 -6.55 -9.87 0.16
CA GLY A 61 -6.97 -9.93 -1.24
C GLY A 61 -5.80 -9.79 -2.21
N ILE A 62 -4.89 -8.84 -1.96
CA ILE A 62 -3.68 -8.63 -2.77
C ILE A 62 -2.78 -9.87 -2.70
N VAL A 63 -2.52 -10.41 -1.51
CA VAL A 63 -1.70 -11.63 -1.34
C VAL A 63 -2.30 -12.80 -2.13
N ARG A 64 -3.61 -13.03 -1.99
CA ARG A 64 -4.33 -14.08 -2.71
C ARG A 64 -4.26 -13.88 -4.22
N MET A 65 -4.38 -12.65 -4.71
CA MET A 65 -4.29 -12.36 -6.14
C MET A 65 -2.88 -12.60 -6.68
N THR A 66 -1.86 -12.17 -5.94
CA THR A 66 -0.43 -12.37 -6.28
C THR A 66 -0.06 -13.85 -6.32
N ALA A 67 -0.70 -14.70 -5.50
CA ALA A 67 -0.48 -16.14 -5.58
C ALA A 67 -1.02 -16.77 -6.87
N GLN A 68 -1.83 -16.05 -7.65
CA GLN A 68 -2.51 -16.58 -8.83
C GLN A 68 -2.02 -15.96 -10.15
N ILE A 69 -1.06 -15.05 -10.11
CA ILE A 69 -0.43 -14.49 -11.32
C ILE A 69 0.66 -15.45 -11.83
N ASP A 70 1.06 -15.24 -13.08
CA ASP A 70 2.14 -15.99 -13.71
C ASP A 70 3.46 -15.87 -12.93
N GLU A 71 4.33 -16.89 -13.02
CA GLU A 71 5.60 -16.93 -12.29
C GLU A 71 6.50 -15.74 -12.62
N MET A 72 6.55 -15.30 -13.87
CA MET A 72 7.36 -14.16 -14.30
C MET A 72 6.84 -12.85 -13.70
N GLU A 73 5.53 -12.61 -13.76
CA GLU A 73 4.89 -11.42 -13.17
C GLU A 73 5.03 -11.42 -11.64
N ARG A 74 4.92 -12.59 -10.99
CA ARG A 74 5.15 -12.72 -9.55
C ARG A 74 6.59 -12.40 -9.17
N ARG A 75 7.57 -12.87 -9.96
CA ARG A 75 8.97 -12.54 -9.77
C ARG A 75 9.22 -11.04 -9.90
N ILE A 76 8.69 -10.40 -10.94
CA ILE A 76 8.82 -8.95 -11.14
C ILE A 76 8.21 -8.18 -9.97
N LEU A 77 7.03 -8.58 -9.50
CA LEU A 77 6.38 -7.93 -8.36
C LEU A 77 7.19 -8.08 -7.07
N LEU A 78 7.79 -9.26 -6.83
CA LEU A 78 8.65 -9.50 -5.67
C LEU A 78 9.95 -8.69 -5.74
N GLU A 79 10.60 -8.63 -6.90
CA GLU A 79 11.80 -7.81 -7.11
C GLU A 79 11.49 -6.32 -6.91
N ALA A 80 10.36 -5.85 -7.44
CA ALA A 80 9.86 -4.49 -7.23
C ALA A 80 9.55 -4.19 -5.75
N ALA A 81 8.92 -5.14 -5.05
CA ALA A 81 8.60 -5.02 -3.63
C ALA A 81 9.88 -4.99 -2.78
N ALA A 82 10.87 -5.84 -3.07
CA ALA A 82 12.16 -5.84 -2.39
C ALA A 82 12.89 -4.50 -2.61
N PHE A 83 12.92 -4.00 -3.84
CA PHE A 83 13.48 -2.69 -4.17
C PHE A 83 12.80 -1.57 -3.38
N GLY A 84 11.46 -1.49 -3.45
CA GLY A 84 10.70 -0.46 -2.74
C GLY A 84 10.89 -0.53 -1.22
N PHE A 85 10.88 -1.74 -0.66
CA PHE A 85 11.11 -1.98 0.77
C PHE A 85 12.50 -1.52 1.22
N ILE A 86 13.57 -1.98 0.56
CA ILE A 86 14.95 -1.67 0.95
C ILE A 86 15.21 -0.17 0.86
N PHE A 87 14.83 0.49 -0.23
CA PHE A 87 15.04 1.93 -0.38
C PHE A 87 14.21 2.74 0.61
N THR A 88 12.96 2.36 0.87
CA THR A 88 12.15 3.01 1.91
C THR A 88 12.76 2.83 3.29
N MET A 89 13.30 1.64 3.59
CA MET A 89 13.95 1.36 4.87
C MET A 89 15.23 2.18 5.05
N ILE A 90 16.05 2.31 4.01
CA ILE A 90 17.23 3.19 4.03
C ILE A 90 16.81 4.63 4.33
N LEU A 91 15.80 5.16 3.62
CA LEU A 91 15.30 6.51 3.84
C LEU A 91 14.78 6.72 5.26
N LEU A 92 13.96 5.79 5.77
CA LEU A 92 13.43 5.86 7.14
C LEU A 92 14.54 5.84 8.19
N LEU A 93 15.54 4.98 8.02
CA LEU A 93 16.70 4.95 8.92
C LEU A 93 17.52 6.24 8.83
N SER A 94 17.74 6.77 7.63
CA SER A 94 18.41 8.07 7.44
C SER A 94 17.66 9.20 8.15
N PHE A 95 16.33 9.28 7.99
CA PHE A 95 15.51 10.28 8.68
C PHE A 95 15.49 10.08 10.19
N ALA A 96 15.46 8.83 10.68
CA ALA A 96 15.59 8.54 12.11
C ALA A 96 16.92 9.05 12.68
N LEU A 97 18.05 8.83 11.97
CA LEU A 97 19.36 9.34 12.37
C LEU A 97 19.44 10.87 12.33
N LEU A 98 18.89 11.49 11.29
CA LEU A 98 18.82 12.96 11.19
C LEU A 98 17.95 13.56 12.32
N GLY A 99 16.94 12.83 12.80
CA GLY A 99 16.17 13.21 13.98
C GLY A 99 17.00 13.32 15.26
N LEU A 100 18.09 12.56 15.39
CA LEU A 100 18.99 12.63 16.55
C LEU A 100 19.75 13.96 16.64
N VAL A 101 19.91 14.66 15.50
CA VAL A 101 20.56 15.98 15.42
C VAL A 101 19.56 17.12 15.21
N GLY A 102 18.27 16.87 15.43
CA GLY A 102 17.22 17.89 15.42
C GLY A 102 16.58 18.19 14.06
N VAL A 103 16.85 17.39 13.02
CA VAL A 103 16.18 17.56 11.73
C VAL A 103 14.71 17.12 11.83
N PRO A 104 13.75 17.94 11.36
CA PRO A 104 12.34 17.57 11.36
C PRO A 104 12.05 16.30 10.53
N GLN A 105 11.20 15.43 11.08
CA GLN A 105 10.81 14.20 10.40
C GLN A 105 9.80 14.50 9.27
N PRO A 106 9.90 13.79 8.12
CA PRO A 106 8.89 13.90 7.08
C PRO A 106 7.54 13.39 7.58
N SER A 107 6.44 13.88 7.00
CA SER A 107 5.12 13.37 7.34
C SER A 107 4.99 11.90 6.93
N ASN A 108 4.25 11.12 7.72
CA ASN A 108 3.99 9.71 7.42
C ASN A 108 3.33 9.51 6.05
N THR A 109 2.52 10.48 5.60
CA THR A 109 1.92 10.51 4.25
C THR A 109 2.99 10.56 3.16
N TRP A 110 4.04 11.36 3.34
CA TRP A 110 5.15 11.44 2.39
C TRP A 110 5.92 10.13 2.30
N VAL A 111 6.16 9.46 3.43
CA VAL A 111 6.81 8.14 3.46
C VAL A 111 6.03 7.13 2.64
N VAL A 112 4.72 7.02 2.86
CA VAL A 112 3.85 6.08 2.12
C VAL A 112 3.83 6.40 0.63
N PHE A 113 3.82 7.69 0.28
CA PHE A 113 3.87 8.13 -1.12
C PHE A 113 5.18 7.70 -1.80
N ILE A 114 6.33 7.97 -1.17
CA ILE A 114 7.64 7.58 -1.70
C ILE A 114 7.76 6.06 -1.85
N MET A 115 7.34 5.30 -0.83
CA MET A 115 7.32 3.83 -0.89
C MET A 115 6.49 3.32 -2.09
N SER A 116 5.33 3.92 -2.32
CA SER A 116 4.45 3.57 -3.44
C SER A 116 5.10 3.90 -4.79
N MET A 117 5.78 5.04 -4.90
CA MET A 117 6.53 5.42 -6.10
C MET A 117 7.69 4.46 -6.37
N LEU A 118 8.47 4.11 -5.36
CA LEU A 118 9.57 3.15 -5.49
C LEU A 118 9.08 1.77 -5.96
N LEU A 119 7.93 1.31 -5.44
CA LEU A 119 7.30 0.07 -5.89
C LEU A 119 6.91 0.13 -7.38
N VAL A 120 6.31 1.24 -7.83
CA VAL A 120 5.94 1.44 -9.24
C VAL A 120 7.18 1.47 -10.13
N ILE A 121 8.23 2.21 -9.73
CA ILE A 121 9.51 2.28 -10.44
C ILE A 121 10.14 0.89 -10.56
N GLY A 122 10.22 0.16 -9.44
CA GLY A 122 10.76 -1.21 -9.44
C GLY A 122 10.00 -2.14 -10.38
N LYS A 123 8.67 -2.01 -10.44
CA LYS A 123 7.84 -2.80 -11.35
C LYS A 123 8.05 -2.44 -12.81
N LEU A 124 8.13 -1.15 -13.14
CA LEU A 124 8.40 -0.67 -14.50
C LEU A 124 9.79 -1.12 -14.98
N TRP A 125 10.78 -1.05 -14.10
CA TRP A 125 12.14 -1.51 -14.39
C TRP A 125 12.20 -3.02 -14.63
N GLY A 126 11.56 -3.83 -13.78
CA GLY A 126 11.47 -5.28 -14.00
C GLY A 126 10.78 -5.63 -15.33
N ASN A 127 9.67 -4.96 -15.64
CA ASN A 127 8.98 -5.14 -16.92
C ASN A 127 9.83 -4.77 -18.13
N TRP A 128 10.72 -3.78 -18.02
CA TRP A 128 11.65 -3.43 -19.10
C TRP A 128 12.80 -4.44 -19.23
N ARG A 129 13.29 -4.98 -18.10
CA ARG A 129 14.42 -5.93 -18.08
C ARG A 129 14.07 -7.34 -18.56
N TYR A 130 12.84 -7.80 -18.34
CA TYR A 130 12.37 -9.15 -18.72
C TYR A 130 11.53 -9.18 -20.00
N ARG A 131 11.51 -8.07 -20.76
CA ARG A 131 10.97 -8.01 -22.12
C ARG A 131 12.01 -8.46 -23.14
#